data_AF-A0A163V212-F1
#
_entry.id   AF-A0A163V212-F1
#
_cell.length_a   1.000
_cell.length_b   1.000
_cell.length_c   1.000
_cell.angle_alpha   90.00
_cell.angle_beta   90.00
_cell.angle_gamma   90.00
#
_symmetry.space_group_name_H-M   'P 1'
#
loop_
_entity.id
_entity.type
_entity.pdbx_description
1 polymer ?
#
loop_
_entity_poly.entity_id
_entity_poly.type
_entity_poly.pdbx_seq_one_letter_code
_entity_poly.pdbx_strand_id
1 'polypeptide(L)'
;MTAIALAATGCHVENPDTPTPPSAAAQALAELKALPSFEETKVQVQDVMNEITAAASKIIPSITWETLDQGSTGNCQQPYEQTDGKRYFLPDAVAARVSVSDLAWTKIVEAARVAAARIGATNVQVIRDQPGDHDVWFSGPTGTFIKVAYRGNLVVSGYTGCRLPRDKK
;
A
#
# COMPACT_ATOMS: atom_id res chain seq x y z
N MET A 1 30.13 38.12 -31.05
CA MET A 1 30.20 36.78 -30.45
C MET A 1 29.17 36.72 -29.35
N THR A 2 28.04 36.05 -29.59
CA THR A 2 26.95 35.91 -28.62
C THR A 2 27.05 34.49 -28.06
N ALA A 3 27.46 34.35 -26.81
CA ALA A 3 27.54 33.07 -26.13
C ALA A 3 26.15 32.75 -25.53
N ILE A 4 25.53 31.70 -26.03
CA ILE A 4 24.29 31.12 -25.48
C ILE A 4 24.72 30.19 -24.34
N ALA A 5 24.34 30.52 -23.11
CA ALA A 5 24.49 29.64 -21.95
C ALA A 5 23.36 28.60 -21.97
N LEU A 6 23.71 27.33 -22.20
CA LEU A 6 22.81 26.19 -22.04
C LEU A 6 22.70 25.86 -20.55
N ALA A 7 21.55 26.17 -19.94
CA ALA A 7 21.21 25.68 -18.62
C ALA A 7 20.84 24.19 -18.71
N ALA A 8 21.74 23.33 -18.26
CA ALA A 8 21.46 21.91 -18.08
C ALA A 8 20.58 21.74 -16.83
N THR A 9 19.27 21.53 -17.01
CA THR A 9 18.41 20.98 -15.96
C THR A 9 18.78 19.50 -15.77
N GLY A 10 19.76 19.24 -14.91
CA GLY A 10 20.11 17.88 -14.50
C GLY A 10 18.93 17.26 -13.76
N CYS A 11 18.45 16.12 -14.24
CA CYS A 11 17.52 15.27 -13.50
C CYS A 11 18.17 14.91 -12.16
N HIS A 12 17.64 15.44 -11.05
CA HIS A 12 18.08 15.08 -9.72
C HIS A 12 17.64 13.63 -9.46
N VAL A 13 18.60 12.70 -9.54
CA VAL A 13 18.40 11.34 -9.06
C VAL A 13 18.57 11.41 -7.55
N GLU A 14 17.47 11.36 -6.81
CA GLU A 14 17.51 11.32 -5.34
C GLU A 14 18.33 10.10 -4.90
N ASN A 15 19.42 10.34 -4.16
CA ASN A 15 20.20 9.26 -3.54
C ASN A 15 19.45 8.82 -2.27
N PRO A 16 18.95 7.56 -2.20
CA PRO A 16 18.15 7.09 -1.06
C PRO A 16 18.93 7.06 0.28
N ASP A 17 20.25 7.22 0.24
CA ASP A 17 21.11 7.27 1.43
C ASP A 17 21.29 8.70 2.00
N THR A 18 20.93 9.74 1.25
CA THR A 18 21.06 11.13 1.72
C THR A 18 19.88 11.46 2.63
N PRO A 19 20.09 11.88 3.90
CA PRO A 19 18.98 12.23 4.79
C PRO A 19 18.07 13.31 4.22
N THR A 20 16.77 13.22 4.50
CA THR A 20 15.80 14.23 4.08
C THR A 20 16.18 15.62 4.62
N PRO A 21 16.18 16.68 3.80
CA PRO A 21 16.47 18.02 4.30
C PRO A 21 15.49 18.45 5.40
N PRO A 22 15.92 19.23 6.43
CA PRO A 22 15.07 19.58 7.56
C PRO A 22 13.73 20.24 7.21
N SER A 23 13.70 21.07 6.15
CA SER A 23 12.46 21.69 5.66
C SER A 23 11.46 20.66 5.12
N ALA A 24 11.94 19.67 4.36
CA ALA A 24 11.13 18.57 3.86
C ALA A 24 10.66 17.65 4.99
N ALA A 25 11.51 17.38 5.98
CA ALA A 25 11.13 16.59 7.16
C ALA A 25 10.04 17.29 8.00
N ALA A 26 10.10 18.62 8.15
CA ALA A 26 9.06 19.39 8.84
C ALA A 26 7.72 19.35 8.08
N GLN A 27 7.76 19.43 6.75
CA GLN A 27 6.57 19.29 5.91
C GLN A 27 5.98 17.87 6.00
N ALA A 28 6.84 16.85 5.95
CA ALA A 28 6.45 15.45 6.11
C ALA A 28 5.76 15.22 7.47
N LEU A 29 6.30 15.78 8.56
CA LEU A 29 5.66 15.73 9.87
C LEU A 29 4.28 16.40 9.88
N ALA A 30 4.13 17.56 9.24
CA ALA A 30 2.85 18.25 9.13
C ALA A 30 1.81 17.43 8.36
N GLU A 31 2.22 16.76 7.27
CA GLU A 31 1.37 15.83 6.53
C GLU A 31 0.90 14.67 7.42
N LEU A 32 1.81 14.03 8.17
CA LEU A 32 1.46 12.91 9.05
C LEU A 32 0.48 13.31 10.17
N LYS A 33 0.57 14.54 10.68
CA LYS A 33 -0.37 15.05 11.71
C LYS A 33 -1.80 15.18 11.20
N ALA A 34 -1.99 15.40 9.90
CA ALA A 34 -3.31 15.51 9.27
C ALA A 34 -3.98 14.16 8.98
N LEU A 35 -3.23 13.05 9.04
CA LEU A 35 -3.71 11.70 8.73
C LEU A 35 -4.18 11.00 10.01
N PRO A 36 -4.93 9.89 9.95
CA PRO A 36 -5.29 9.10 11.14
C PRO A 36 -4.05 8.62 11.92
N SER A 37 -4.24 8.23 13.18
CA SER A 37 -3.14 7.61 13.95
C SER A 37 -2.73 6.27 13.36
N PHE A 38 -1.51 5.82 13.70
CA PHE A 38 -1.02 4.49 13.35
C PHE A 38 -1.99 3.39 13.78
N GLU A 39 -2.51 3.46 15.00
CA GLU A 39 -3.46 2.49 15.54
C GLU A 39 -4.78 2.50 14.77
N GLU A 40 -5.32 3.68 14.43
CA GLU A 40 -6.54 3.79 13.64
C GLU A 40 -6.34 3.30 12.20
N THR A 41 -5.22 3.65 11.55
CA THR A 41 -4.93 3.18 10.19
C THR A 41 -4.74 1.67 10.15
N LYS A 42 -4.16 1.03 11.19
CA LYS A 42 -4.11 -0.44 11.27
C LYS A 42 -5.50 -1.06 11.21
N VAL A 43 -6.46 -0.52 11.96
CA VAL A 43 -7.85 -0.99 11.95
C VAL A 43 -8.48 -0.78 10.57
N GLN A 44 -8.33 0.42 10.00
CA GLN A 44 -8.89 0.75 8.68
C GLN A 44 -8.35 -0.16 7.56
N VAL A 45 -7.05 -0.45 7.57
CA VAL A 45 -6.43 -1.35 6.58
C VAL A 45 -6.92 -2.78 6.79
N GLN A 46 -7.01 -3.26 8.03
CA GLN A 46 -7.56 -4.58 8.33
C GLN A 46 -9.02 -4.71 7.87
N ASP A 47 -9.84 -3.69 8.08
CA ASP A 47 -11.24 -3.67 7.66
C ASP A 47 -11.37 -3.75 6.13
N VAL A 48 -10.52 -3.02 5.41
CA VAL A 48 -10.46 -3.09 3.94
C VAL A 48 -10.04 -4.50 3.49
N MET A 49 -9.02 -5.09 4.10
CA MET A 49 -8.63 -6.47 3.80
C MET A 49 -9.79 -7.46 4.06
N ASN A 50 -10.50 -7.31 5.18
CA ASN A 50 -11.64 -8.14 5.54
C ASN A 50 -12.80 -8.01 4.53
N GLU A 51 -13.06 -6.81 4.02
CA GLU A 51 -14.08 -6.59 2.99
C GLU A 51 -13.73 -7.29 1.68
N ILE A 52 -12.46 -7.22 1.27
CA ILE A 52 -11.97 -7.88 0.06
C ILE A 52 -12.04 -9.39 0.20
N THR A 53 -11.57 -9.95 1.31
CA THR A 53 -11.59 -11.40 1.54
C THR A 53 -13.02 -11.91 1.63
N ALA A 54 -13.94 -11.18 2.26
CA ALA A 54 -15.36 -11.51 2.29
C ALA A 54 -16.02 -11.45 0.90
N ALA A 55 -15.67 -10.45 0.08
CA ALA A 55 -16.16 -10.35 -1.30
C ALA A 55 -15.66 -11.53 -2.15
N ALA A 56 -14.37 -11.86 -2.04
CA ALA A 56 -13.78 -13.00 -2.72
C ALA A 56 -14.41 -14.33 -2.29
N SER A 57 -14.66 -14.56 -0.99
CA SER A 57 -15.35 -15.76 -0.49
C SER A 57 -16.80 -15.88 -0.99
N LYS A 58 -17.49 -14.76 -1.28
CA LYS A 58 -18.82 -14.81 -1.93
C LYS A 58 -18.73 -15.22 -3.41
N ILE A 59 -17.64 -14.83 -4.09
CA ILE A 59 -17.41 -15.15 -5.51
C ILE A 59 -16.92 -16.59 -5.66
N ILE A 60 -16.08 -17.06 -4.73
CA ILE A 60 -15.46 -18.38 -4.74
C ILE A 60 -15.69 -19.04 -3.36
N PRO A 61 -16.82 -19.75 -3.18
CA PRO A 61 -17.20 -20.30 -1.87
C PRO A 61 -16.25 -21.38 -1.32
N SER A 62 -15.36 -21.94 -2.13
CA SER A 62 -14.35 -22.91 -1.71
C SER A 62 -13.10 -22.29 -1.08
N ILE A 63 -12.99 -20.96 -1.05
CA ILE A 63 -11.87 -20.26 -0.40
C ILE A 63 -11.83 -20.61 1.08
N THR A 64 -10.65 -21.01 1.55
CA THR A 64 -10.27 -21.00 2.96
C THR A 64 -9.13 -19.99 3.12
N TRP A 65 -9.32 -19.00 3.99
CA TRP A 65 -8.29 -18.02 4.28
C TRP A 65 -7.37 -18.50 5.39
N GLU A 66 -6.07 -18.36 5.18
CA GLU A 66 -5.02 -18.61 6.15
C GLU A 66 -4.14 -17.36 6.30
N THR A 67 -3.49 -17.27 7.45
CA THR A 67 -2.52 -16.23 7.75
C THR A 67 -1.19 -16.92 8.03
N LEU A 68 -0.18 -16.63 7.21
CA LEU A 68 1.10 -17.36 7.22
C LEU A 68 2.22 -16.63 7.97
N ASP A 69 2.01 -15.36 8.31
CA ASP A 69 2.94 -14.52 9.04
C ASP A 69 2.22 -13.72 10.14
N GLN A 70 2.95 -12.91 10.90
CA GLN A 70 2.38 -12.11 12.00
C GLN A 70 2.36 -10.60 11.68
N GLY A 71 2.54 -10.25 10.41
CA GLY A 71 2.86 -8.89 9.98
C GLY A 71 4.27 -8.49 10.36
N SER A 72 4.64 -7.26 10.02
CA SER A 72 5.93 -6.70 10.41
C SER A 72 5.84 -5.20 10.64
N THR A 73 6.54 -4.72 11.68
CA THR A 73 6.67 -3.29 11.96
C THR A 73 8.00 -2.78 11.40
N GLY A 74 8.01 -1.54 10.92
CA GLY A 74 9.23 -0.84 10.56
C GLY A 74 9.17 0.65 10.90
N ASN A 75 10.32 1.29 10.80
CA ASN A 75 10.41 2.75 10.80
C ASN A 75 9.98 3.28 9.43
N CYS A 76 9.52 4.53 9.39
CA CYS A 76 9.19 5.16 8.13
C CYS A 76 10.42 5.36 7.23
N GLN A 77 10.18 5.34 5.92
CA GLN A 77 11.18 5.69 4.91
C GLN A 77 11.08 7.18 4.57
N GLN A 78 12.01 7.65 3.74
CA GLN A 78 11.98 9.02 3.22
C GLN A 78 10.64 9.36 2.57
N PRO A 79 10.15 10.60 2.73
CA PRO A 79 10.74 11.71 3.50
C PRO A 79 10.36 11.75 4.99
N TYR A 80 9.81 10.66 5.52
CA TYR A 80 9.25 10.56 6.88
C TYR A 80 10.21 9.91 7.89
N GLU A 81 11.42 9.55 7.49
CA GLU A 81 12.39 8.77 8.28
C GLU A 81 12.90 9.51 9.52
N GLN A 82 12.76 10.85 9.54
CA GLN A 82 13.11 11.70 10.68
C GLN A 82 11.92 12.02 11.60
N THR A 83 10.77 11.38 11.37
CA THR A 83 9.58 11.54 12.22
C THR A 83 9.48 10.40 13.25
N ASP A 84 8.67 10.60 14.30
CA ASP A 84 8.27 9.52 15.23
C ASP A 84 7.27 8.52 14.58
N GLY A 85 7.11 8.56 13.25
CA GLY A 85 6.19 7.73 12.51
C GLY A 85 6.58 6.25 12.49
N LYS A 86 5.57 5.39 12.39
CA LYS A 86 5.71 3.95 12.24
C LYS A 86 4.97 3.45 11.02
N ARG A 87 5.40 2.29 10.53
CA ARG A 87 4.73 1.54 9.47
C ARG A 87 4.49 0.10 9.88
N TYR A 88 3.42 -0.49 9.35
CA TYR A 88 3.07 -1.88 9.61
C TYR A 88 2.55 -2.56 8.36
N PHE A 89 3.18 -3.68 8.02
CA PHE A 89 2.60 -4.67 7.12
C PHE A 89 1.69 -5.55 7.95
N LEU A 90 0.42 -5.61 7.59
CA LEU A 90 -0.51 -6.53 8.23
C LEU A 90 -0.21 -7.95 7.76
N PRO A 91 -0.59 -8.97 8.55
CA PRO A 91 -0.49 -10.34 8.12
C PRO A 91 -1.25 -10.55 6.80
N ASP A 92 -0.62 -11.22 5.84
CA ASP A 92 -1.27 -11.51 4.57
C ASP A 92 -2.45 -12.46 4.77
N ALA A 93 -3.55 -12.21 4.05
CA ALA A 93 -4.64 -13.17 3.90
C ALA A 93 -4.37 -13.99 2.64
N VAL A 94 -4.15 -15.29 2.81
CA VAL A 94 -3.79 -16.20 1.73
C VAL A 94 -4.90 -17.23 1.55
N ALA A 95 -5.33 -17.44 0.31
CA ALA A 95 -6.17 -18.57 -0.07
C ALA A 95 -5.33 -19.49 -0.96
N ALA A 96 -4.81 -20.56 -0.38
CA ALA A 96 -3.90 -21.47 -1.06
C ALA A 96 -4.61 -22.36 -2.08
N ARG A 97 -3.99 -22.52 -3.26
CA ARG A 97 -4.44 -23.43 -4.33
C ARG A 97 -5.91 -23.25 -4.76
N VAL A 98 -6.44 -22.04 -4.62
CA VAL A 98 -7.79 -21.71 -5.09
C VAL A 98 -7.76 -21.47 -6.59
N SER A 99 -8.75 -22.02 -7.31
CA SER A 99 -8.94 -21.71 -8.73
C SER A 99 -9.67 -20.37 -8.87
N VAL A 100 -8.97 -19.36 -9.38
CA VAL A 100 -9.55 -18.06 -9.73
C VAL A 100 -9.61 -17.95 -11.25
N SER A 101 -10.81 -17.83 -11.80
CA SER A 101 -11.00 -17.52 -13.22
C SER A 101 -10.80 -16.02 -13.47
N ASP A 102 -10.50 -15.62 -14.71
CA ASP A 102 -10.34 -14.19 -15.04
C ASP A 102 -11.60 -13.36 -14.76
N LEU A 103 -12.80 -13.96 -14.91
CA LEU A 103 -14.05 -13.30 -14.53
C LEU A 103 -14.16 -13.11 -13.01
N ALA A 104 -13.75 -14.10 -12.22
CA ALA A 104 -13.73 -13.97 -10.77
C ALA A 104 -12.68 -12.92 -10.34
N TRP A 105 -11.50 -12.94 -10.97
CA TRP A 105 -10.44 -11.97 -10.76
C TRP A 105 -10.93 -10.53 -10.95
N THR A 106 -11.55 -10.21 -12.09
CA THR A 106 -12.09 -8.87 -12.36
C THR A 106 -13.06 -8.40 -11.28
N LYS A 107 -13.91 -9.30 -10.77
CA LYS A 107 -14.86 -8.97 -9.68
C LYS A 107 -14.15 -8.72 -8.35
N ILE A 108 -13.11 -9.49 -8.04
CA ILE A 108 -12.31 -9.33 -6.83
C ILE A 108 -11.54 -8.00 -6.86
N VAL A 109 -10.90 -7.69 -7.99
CA VAL A 109 -10.16 -6.42 -8.18
C VAL A 109 -11.10 -5.22 -8.06
N GLU A 110 -12.30 -5.30 -8.63
CA GLU A 110 -13.29 -4.24 -8.50
C GLU A 110 -13.74 -4.03 -7.04
N ALA A 111 -13.99 -5.11 -6.30
CA ALA A 111 -14.29 -5.03 -4.87
C ALA A 111 -13.12 -4.39 -4.09
N ALA A 112 -11.89 -4.76 -4.43
CA ALA A 112 -10.68 -4.18 -3.84
C ALA A 112 -10.52 -2.70 -4.15
N ARG A 113 -10.79 -2.27 -5.39
CA ARG A 113 -10.75 -0.85 -5.79
C ARG A 113 -11.73 -0.02 -4.95
N VAL A 114 -12.96 -0.50 -4.80
CA VAL A 114 -14.00 0.19 -4.02
C VAL A 114 -13.63 0.24 -2.53
N ALA A 115 -13.14 -0.86 -1.95
CA ALA A 115 -12.77 -0.92 -0.55
C ALA A 115 -11.53 -0.04 -0.26
N ALA A 116 -10.47 -0.14 -1.07
CA ALA A 116 -9.23 0.62 -0.92
C ALA A 116 -9.44 2.14 -1.03
N ALA A 117 -10.39 2.59 -1.87
CA ALA A 117 -10.72 4.01 -1.98
C ALA A 117 -11.19 4.63 -0.64
N ARG A 118 -11.75 3.84 0.29
CA ARG A 118 -12.19 4.33 1.61
C ARG A 118 -11.05 4.78 2.51
N ILE A 119 -9.84 4.27 2.27
CA ILE A 119 -8.62 4.67 2.99
C ILE A 119 -7.72 5.58 2.13
N GLY A 120 -8.26 6.13 1.05
CA GLY A 120 -7.53 7.01 0.14
C GLY A 120 -6.51 6.29 -0.76
N ALA A 121 -6.53 4.95 -0.79
CA ALA A 121 -5.66 4.17 -1.67
C ALA A 121 -6.27 4.06 -3.07
N THR A 122 -6.23 5.17 -3.82
CA THR A 122 -6.92 5.32 -5.11
C THR A 122 -6.01 5.23 -6.33
N ASN A 123 -4.68 5.28 -6.15
CA ASN A 123 -3.74 5.13 -7.26
C ASN A 123 -3.55 3.65 -7.59
N VAL A 124 -4.03 3.22 -8.75
CA VAL A 124 -4.03 1.83 -9.19
C VAL A 124 -2.81 1.54 -10.05
N GLN A 125 -2.08 0.48 -9.71
CA GLN A 125 -0.96 -0.03 -10.49
C GLN A 125 -1.19 -1.50 -10.81
N VAL A 126 -1.17 -1.84 -12.10
CA VAL A 126 -1.25 -3.21 -12.58
C VAL A 126 0.17 -3.70 -12.82
N ILE A 127 0.67 -4.56 -11.95
CA ILE A 127 2.03 -5.10 -11.99
C ILE A 127 2.11 -6.32 -12.91
N ARG A 128 1.07 -7.19 -12.87
CA ARG A 128 0.89 -8.33 -13.76
C ARG A 128 -0.58 -8.44 -14.19
N ASP A 129 -0.79 -8.76 -15.45
CA ASP A 129 -2.11 -9.00 -16.05
C ASP A 129 -1.96 -10.05 -17.16
N GLN A 130 -1.96 -11.31 -16.77
CA GLN A 130 -1.94 -12.45 -17.70
C GLN A 130 -2.74 -13.61 -17.11
N PRO A 131 -3.28 -14.52 -17.94
CA PRO A 131 -4.12 -15.61 -17.45
C PRO A 131 -3.40 -16.43 -16.37
N GLY A 132 -3.98 -16.48 -15.17
CA GLY A 132 -3.43 -17.22 -14.04
C GLY A 132 -2.27 -16.56 -13.28
N ASP A 133 -1.88 -15.34 -13.64
CA ASP A 133 -0.85 -14.55 -12.95
C ASP A 133 -1.20 -13.05 -12.97
N HIS A 134 -1.79 -12.60 -11.87
CA HIS A 134 -2.31 -11.25 -11.72
C HIS A 134 -1.73 -10.57 -10.47
N ASP A 135 -1.43 -9.28 -10.55
CA ASP A 135 -0.90 -8.52 -9.41
C ASP A 135 -1.30 -7.05 -9.56
N VAL A 136 -2.15 -6.55 -8.66
CA VAL A 136 -2.70 -5.18 -8.69
C VAL A 136 -2.55 -4.53 -7.32
N TRP A 137 -2.02 -3.30 -7.34
CA TRP A 137 -1.73 -2.51 -6.16
C TRP A 137 -2.62 -1.27 -6.16
N PHE A 138 -3.18 -0.96 -5.00
CA PHE A 138 -3.93 0.25 -4.71
C PHE A 138 -3.13 1.04 -3.69
N SER A 139 -2.58 2.18 -4.08
CA SER A 139 -1.69 2.99 -3.25
C SER A 139 -2.33 4.34 -2.92
N GLY A 140 -1.99 4.84 -1.73
CA GLY A 140 -2.50 6.09 -1.18
C GLY A 140 -1.39 6.93 -0.54
N PRO A 141 -1.77 8.00 0.17
CA PRO A 141 -0.81 8.93 0.77
C PRO A 141 0.21 8.23 1.66
N THR A 142 1.43 8.76 1.72
CA THR A 142 2.52 8.30 2.62
C THR A 142 2.89 6.81 2.50
N GLY A 143 2.51 6.18 1.39
CA GLY A 143 2.77 4.79 1.10
C GLY A 143 1.74 3.79 1.62
N THR A 144 0.57 4.20 2.11
CA THR A 144 -0.51 3.23 2.42
C THR A 144 -0.84 2.42 1.17
N PHE A 145 -0.96 1.10 1.27
CA PHE A 145 -1.39 0.31 0.11
C PHE A 145 -2.20 -0.93 0.48
N ILE A 146 -2.98 -1.38 -0.49
CA ILE A 146 -3.63 -2.69 -0.56
C ILE A 146 -3.10 -3.38 -1.81
N LYS A 147 -2.72 -4.64 -1.70
CA LYS A 147 -2.32 -5.48 -2.83
C LYS A 147 -3.27 -6.66 -2.93
N VAL A 148 -3.68 -6.96 -4.16
CA VAL A 148 -4.34 -8.23 -4.50
C VAL A 148 -3.51 -8.91 -5.56
N ALA A 149 -3.12 -10.16 -5.33
CA ALA A 149 -2.34 -10.94 -6.27
C ALA A 149 -2.86 -12.37 -6.39
N TYR A 150 -2.67 -12.95 -7.56
CA TYR A 150 -3.04 -14.33 -7.86
C TYR A 150 -2.00 -15.01 -8.73
N ARG A 151 -1.42 -16.10 -8.26
CA ARG A 151 -0.61 -17.03 -9.06
C ARG A 151 -0.68 -18.43 -8.48
N GLY A 152 -1.86 -19.05 -8.60
CA GLY A 152 -2.22 -20.31 -7.94
C GLY A 152 -2.65 -20.15 -6.47
N ASN A 153 -2.14 -19.14 -5.77
CA ASN A 153 -2.68 -18.66 -4.49
C ASN A 153 -3.26 -17.27 -4.69
N LEU A 154 -4.42 -16.98 -4.11
CA LEU A 154 -4.98 -15.64 -4.02
C LEU A 154 -4.48 -15.01 -2.72
N VAL A 155 -3.89 -13.81 -2.80
CA VAL A 155 -3.30 -13.11 -1.67
C VAL A 155 -3.86 -11.70 -1.60
N VAL A 156 -4.27 -11.29 -0.40
CA VAL A 156 -4.62 -9.91 -0.07
C VAL A 156 -3.64 -9.43 1.00
N SER A 157 -2.90 -8.37 0.68
CA SER A 157 -1.93 -7.74 1.59
C SER A 157 -2.34 -6.32 1.89
N GLY A 158 -2.03 -5.84 3.09
CA GLY A 158 -2.33 -4.47 3.51
C GLY A 158 -1.17 -3.85 4.27
N TYR A 159 -0.97 -2.56 4.06
CA TYR A 159 0.11 -1.81 4.67
C TYR A 159 -0.32 -0.39 5.02
N THR A 160 0.03 0.05 6.23
CA THR A 160 -0.46 1.31 6.78
C THR A 160 0.11 2.56 6.11
N GLY A 161 1.25 2.46 5.44
CA GLY A 161 2.08 3.64 5.17
C GLY A 161 2.70 4.18 6.46
N CYS A 162 3.37 5.32 6.36
CA CYS A 162 3.89 6.02 7.54
C CYS A 162 2.76 6.71 8.30
N ARG A 163 2.65 6.47 9.61
CA ARG A 163 1.65 7.12 10.48
C ARG A 163 2.27 7.46 11.83
N LEU A 164 1.90 8.60 12.40
CA LEU A 164 2.25 8.93 13.77
C LEU A 164 1.45 8.05 14.74
N PRO A 165 2.10 7.44 15.76
CA PRO A 165 1.41 6.86 16.91
C PRO A 165 0.48 7.88 17.57
N ARG A 166 -0.62 7.41 18.18
CA ARG A 166 -1.62 8.30 18.80
C ARG A 166 -1.03 9.28 19.82
N ASP A 167 -0.04 8.87 20.60
CA ASP A 167 0.65 9.69 21.60
C ASP A 167 1.63 10.72 20.99
N LYS A 168 1.82 10.69 19.67
CA LYS A 168 2.76 11.51 18.90
C LYS A 168 2.09 12.45 17.88
N LYS A 169 0.76 12.42 17.77
CA LYS A 169 -0.02 13.35 16.96
C LYS A 169 -0.19 14.69 17.67
#